data_AF-A0A8T5Q7Y9-F1
#
_entry.id   AF-A0A8T5Q7Y9-F1
#
_cell.length_a   1.000
_cell.length_b   1.000
_cell.length_c   1.000
_cell.angle_alpha   90.00
_cell.angle_beta   90.00
_cell.angle_gamma   90.00
#
_symmetry.space_group_name_H-M   'P 1'
#
loop_
_entity.id
_entity.type
_entity.pdbx_description
1 polymer ?
#
loop_
_entity_poly.entity_id
_entity_poly.type
_entity_poly.pdbx_seq_one_letter_code
_entity_poly.pdbx_strand_id
1 'polypeptide(L)'
;MNIAILPDFALMSAVRHQSASFSGVEHCRRAFKYSTEISIRCDSKIIVAEQIMQKLKFIPQQIIALEPFCKFDKTTIGVTGQNHKNCLIETANTWLLNKTIVIDTGSVKLKFKSHPNLRVVSPRKFVETYESAKQLKKQFKDVTLIRIVEFLFFAEKSK
;
A
#
# COMPACT_ATOMS: atom_id res chain seq x y z
N MET A 1 -8.34 -13.20 6.87
CA MET A 1 -7.83 -11.85 6.58
C MET A 1 -7.40 -11.85 5.12
N ASN A 2 -7.98 -11.02 4.26
CA ASN A 2 -7.89 -11.29 2.82
C ASN A 2 -6.86 -10.45 2.06
N ILE A 3 -6.61 -9.19 2.47
CA ILE A 3 -5.63 -8.32 1.81
C ILE A 3 -4.84 -7.50 2.85
N ALA A 4 -3.52 -7.39 2.63
CA ALA A 4 -2.63 -6.41 3.25
C ALA A 4 -2.23 -5.34 2.22
N ILE A 5 -2.20 -4.07 2.64
CA ILE A 5 -1.82 -2.93 1.81
C ILE A 5 -0.58 -2.27 2.41
N LEU A 6 0.49 -2.18 1.62
CA LEU A 6 1.79 -1.68 2.03
C LEU A 6 2.12 -0.41 1.22
N PRO A 7 1.79 0.79 1.74
CA PRO A 7 2.14 2.04 1.08
C PRO A 7 3.63 2.37 1.23
N ASP A 8 4.27 2.79 0.13
CA ASP A 8 5.64 3.32 0.17
C ASP A 8 5.70 4.64 0.98
N PHE A 9 6.87 4.93 1.56
CA PHE A 9 7.13 6.11 2.37
C PHE A 9 6.90 7.42 1.60
N ALA A 10 7.25 7.46 0.32
CA ALA A 10 7.02 8.64 -0.51
C ALA A 10 5.53 8.97 -0.65
N LEU A 11 4.66 7.96 -0.70
CA LEU A 11 3.21 8.15 -0.73
C LEU A 11 2.70 8.75 0.59
N MET A 12 3.22 8.27 1.72
CA MET A 12 2.89 8.83 3.05
C MET A 12 3.43 10.25 3.24
N SER A 13 4.65 10.52 2.74
CA SER A 13 5.26 11.85 2.73
C SER A 13 4.46 12.85 1.88
N ALA A 14 3.95 12.41 0.72
CA ALA A 14 3.11 13.22 -0.17
C ALA A 14 1.77 13.66 0.45
N VAL A 15 1.24 12.85 1.38
CA VAL A 15 0.06 13.22 2.20
C VAL A 15 0.45 14.25 3.27
N ARG A 16 1.63 14.08 3.89
CA ARG A 16 2.11 14.94 4.98
C ARG A 16 2.51 16.35 4.53
N HIS A 17 3.28 16.46 3.45
CA HIS A 17 4.03 17.70 3.19
C HIS A 17 3.27 18.76 2.38
N GLN A 18 2.04 18.52 1.95
CA GLN A 18 1.21 19.46 1.17
C GLN A 18 1.89 20.17 -0.02
N SER A 19 3.13 19.84 -0.40
CA SER A 19 3.95 20.70 -1.24
C SER A 19 4.06 20.19 -2.68
N ALA A 20 3.71 21.11 -3.58
CA ALA A 20 3.89 21.17 -5.03
C ALA A 20 2.95 20.32 -5.91
N SER A 21 2.15 21.07 -6.66
CA SER A 21 1.23 20.73 -7.74
C SER A 21 1.90 19.96 -8.88
N PHE A 22 2.08 18.66 -8.70
CA PHE A 22 2.41 17.73 -9.78
C PHE A 22 1.40 16.58 -9.77
N SER A 23 0.95 16.16 -10.95
CA SER A 23 -0.06 15.11 -11.16
C SER A 23 0.25 13.77 -10.46
N GLY A 24 1.51 13.54 -10.02
CA GLY A 24 1.92 12.40 -9.20
C GLY A 24 1.53 12.48 -7.72
N VAL A 25 1.46 13.68 -7.12
CA VAL A 25 1.13 13.88 -5.70
C VAL A 25 -0.34 13.59 -5.44
N GLU A 26 -1.22 13.98 -6.36
CA GLU A 26 -2.66 13.69 -6.25
C GLU A 26 -2.94 12.19 -6.25
N HIS A 27 -2.30 11.43 -7.15
CA HIS A 27 -2.42 9.97 -7.18
C HIS A 27 -1.89 9.32 -5.90
N CYS A 28 -0.80 9.84 -5.32
CA CYS A 28 -0.31 9.37 -4.02
C CYS A 28 -1.34 9.63 -2.89
N ARG A 29 -1.93 10.83 -2.84
CA ARG A 29 -2.96 11.17 -1.84
C ARG A 29 -4.22 10.31 -2.01
N ARG A 30 -4.69 10.13 -3.25
CA ARG A 30 -5.84 9.27 -3.55
C ARG A 30 -5.55 7.80 -3.24
N ALA A 31 -4.35 7.31 -3.57
CA ALA A 31 -3.94 5.96 -3.25
C ALA A 31 -3.93 5.73 -1.73
N PHE A 32 -3.44 6.68 -0.94
CA PHE A 32 -3.52 6.60 0.52
C PHE A 32 -4.98 6.58 1.01
N LYS A 33 -5.81 7.52 0.53
CA LYS A 33 -7.24 7.59 0.86
C LYS A 33 -7.99 6.29 0.53
N TYR A 34 -7.71 5.69 -0.62
CA TYR A 34 -8.34 4.41 -0.98
C TYR A 34 -7.77 3.24 -0.20
N SER A 35 -6.49 3.27 0.18
CA SER A 35 -5.96 2.28 1.12
C SER A 35 -6.74 2.30 2.44
N THR A 36 -7.01 3.50 2.98
CA THR A 36 -7.83 3.64 4.20
C THR A 36 -9.27 3.20 3.99
N GLU A 37 -9.85 3.49 2.82
CA GLU A 37 -11.22 3.07 2.49
C GLU A 37 -11.32 1.54 2.38
N ILE A 38 -10.35 0.86 1.75
CA ILE A 38 -10.30 -0.60 1.68
C ILE A 38 -10.08 -1.17 3.09
N SER A 39 -9.25 -0.54 3.92
CA SER A 39 -9.05 -0.98 5.31
C SER A 39 -10.36 -1.01 6.09
N ILE A 40 -11.10 0.10 6.05
CA ILE A 40 -12.37 0.27 6.78
C ILE A 40 -13.47 -0.63 6.20
N ARG A 41 -13.63 -0.66 4.88
CA ARG A 41 -14.80 -1.31 4.23
C ARG A 41 -14.61 -2.79 3.95
N CYS A 42 -13.37 -3.25 3.93
CA CYS A 42 -13.03 -4.59 3.47
C CYS A 42 -12.26 -5.40 4.50
N ASP A 43 -12.17 -4.91 5.76
CA ASP A 43 -11.40 -5.56 6.84
C ASP A 43 -9.97 -5.91 6.40
N SER A 44 -9.36 -4.99 5.64
CA SER A 44 -7.98 -5.12 5.19
C SER A 44 -7.06 -4.33 6.12
N LYS A 45 -5.79 -4.72 6.15
CA LYS A 45 -4.80 -4.05 7.00
C LYS A 45 -3.90 -3.16 6.17
N ILE A 46 -3.62 -1.97 6.70
CA ILE A 46 -2.53 -1.15 6.21
C ILE A 46 -1.30 -1.49 7.07
N ILE A 47 -0.30 -2.10 6.44
CA ILE A 47 0.92 -2.52 7.13
C ILE A 47 2.02 -1.53 6.81
N VAL A 48 2.72 -1.10 7.86
CA VAL A 48 3.84 -0.17 7.77
C VAL A 48 4.98 -0.66 8.66
N ALA A 49 6.22 -0.40 8.23
CA ALA A 49 7.38 -0.70 9.07
C ALA A 49 7.37 0.16 10.34
N GLU A 50 7.79 -0.40 11.48
CA GLU A 50 7.80 0.31 12.77
C GLU A 50 8.63 1.60 12.74
N GLN A 51 9.77 1.57 12.02
CA GLN A 51 10.62 2.75 11.80
C GLN A 51 9.87 3.90 11.09
N ILE A 52 8.87 3.57 10.28
CA ILE A 52 8.02 4.55 9.60
C ILE A 52 6.91 5.03 10.55
N MET A 53 6.31 4.14 11.35
CA MET A 53 5.28 4.52 12.32
C MET A 53 5.72 5.64 13.27
N GLN A 54 6.97 5.60 13.73
CA GLN A 54 7.52 6.65 14.59
C GLN A 54 7.60 8.02 13.91
N LYS A 55 7.79 8.06 12.59
CA LYS A 55 7.78 9.29 11.77
C LYS A 55 6.36 9.76 11.41
N LEU A 56 5.35 8.91 11.61
CA LEU A 56 3.94 9.16 11.29
C LEU A 56 3.09 9.62 12.48
N LYS A 57 3.69 9.91 13.65
CA LYS A 57 3.00 10.41 14.85
C LYS A 57 2.14 11.68 14.66
N PHE A 58 2.16 12.29 13.48
CA PHE A 58 1.38 13.47 13.10
C PHE A 58 0.10 13.17 12.30
N ILE A 59 -0.11 11.92 11.85
CA ILE A 59 -1.39 11.50 11.26
C ILE A 59 -2.29 11.08 12.44
N PRO A 60 -3.52 11.60 12.58
CA PRO A 60 -4.43 11.18 13.64
C PRO A 60 -4.54 9.65 13.63
N GLN A 61 -4.07 9.01 14.71
CA GLN A 61 -4.05 7.54 14.85
C GLN A 61 -5.46 6.91 14.85
N GLN A 62 -6.51 7.73 14.78
CA GLN A 62 -7.91 7.32 14.92
C GLN A 62 -8.55 6.72 13.65
N ILE A 63 -7.88 6.74 12.49
CA ILE A 63 -8.49 6.28 11.22
C ILE A 63 -7.74 5.10 10.58
N ILE A 64 -6.54 4.76 11.07
CA ILE A 64 -5.69 3.75 10.44
C ILE A 64 -5.18 2.80 11.52
N ALA A 65 -5.67 1.55 11.49
CA ALA A 65 -5.02 0.45 12.19
C ALA A 65 -3.66 0.18 11.51
N LEU A 66 -2.64 0.94 11.92
CA LEU A 66 -1.25 0.70 11.55
C LEU A 66 -0.75 -0.42 12.46
N GLU A 67 -0.62 -1.63 11.91
CA GLU A 67 0.05 -2.71 12.62
C GLU A 67 1.57 -2.60 12.41
N PRO A 68 2.38 -2.44 13.48
CA PRO A 68 3.83 -2.49 13.36
C PRO A 68 4.24 -3.90 12.96
N PHE A 69 5.03 -4.03 11.89
CA PHE A 69 5.73 -5.28 11.65
C PHE A 69 7.22 -5.03 11.36
N CYS A 70 8.04 -5.61 12.25
CA CYS A 70 9.51 -5.62 12.36
C CYS A 70 10.23 -4.37 12.91
N LYS A 71 10.99 -4.61 14.00
CA LYS A 71 12.11 -3.79 14.49
C LYS A 71 13.38 -4.17 13.70
N PHE A 72 14.07 -3.20 13.13
CA PHE A 72 15.44 -3.41 12.66
C PHE A 72 16.38 -2.26 13.04
N ASP A 73 17.66 -2.64 13.15
CA ASP A 73 18.85 -1.92 13.63
C ASP A 73 19.08 -0.56 12.95
N LYS A 74 19.61 0.39 13.71
CA LYS A 74 19.76 1.84 13.46
C LYS A 74 20.95 2.21 12.57
N THR A 75 21.61 1.31 11.85
CA THR A 75 22.86 1.66 11.17
C THR A 75 22.65 2.18 9.74
N THR A 76 22.69 3.52 9.59
CA THR A 76 23.36 4.36 8.55
C THR A 76 22.50 5.53 8.03
N ILE A 77 23.08 6.74 8.15
CA ILE A 77 22.46 8.04 7.86
C ILE A 77 22.97 8.48 6.48
N GLY A 78 22.05 8.64 5.52
CA GLY A 78 22.32 8.67 4.07
C GLY A 78 21.59 7.53 3.33
N VAL A 79 21.22 6.51 4.09
CA VAL A 79 20.68 5.21 3.67
C VAL A 79 19.16 5.13 3.85
N THR A 80 18.51 6.26 4.14
CA THR A 80 17.08 6.33 4.50
C THR A 80 16.16 5.79 3.40
N GLY A 81 16.40 6.11 2.13
CA GLY A 81 15.60 5.59 1.01
C GLY A 81 15.78 4.09 0.78
N GLN A 82 17.01 3.60 0.85
CA GLN A 82 17.33 2.18 0.70
C GLN A 82 16.83 1.36 1.90
N ASN A 83 16.98 1.87 3.12
CA ASN A 83 16.46 1.28 4.35
C ASN A 83 14.93 1.18 4.31
N HIS A 84 14.24 2.23 3.85
CA HIS A 84 12.78 2.18 3.69
C HIS A 84 12.35 1.09 2.69
N LYS A 85 13.10 0.91 1.59
CA LYS A 85 12.78 -0.12 0.59
C LYS A 85 13.09 -1.52 1.07
N ASN A 86 14.20 -1.73 1.76
CA ASN A 86 14.50 -3.00 2.41
C ASN A 86 13.39 -3.34 3.42
N CYS A 87 12.99 -2.37 4.26
CA CYS A 87 11.85 -2.55 5.17
C CYS A 87 10.56 -2.91 4.43
N LEU A 88 10.25 -2.23 3.33
CA LEU A 88 9.06 -2.51 2.52
C LEU A 88 9.09 -3.92 1.92
N ILE A 89 10.26 -4.36 1.43
CA ILE A 89 10.47 -5.71 0.88
C ILE A 89 10.32 -6.77 1.97
N GLU A 90 10.98 -6.60 3.10
CA GLU A 90 10.92 -7.53 4.24
C GLU A 90 9.51 -7.62 4.82
N THR A 91 8.81 -6.48 4.94
CA THR A 91 7.42 -6.44 5.37
C THR A 91 6.56 -7.22 4.38
N ALA A 92 6.67 -6.94 3.07
CA ALA A 92 5.89 -7.67 2.06
C ALA A 92 6.16 -9.17 2.11
N ASN A 93 7.43 -9.57 2.25
CA ASN A 93 7.83 -10.98 2.34
C ASN A 93 7.20 -11.69 3.55
N THR A 94 7.12 -11.01 4.70
CA THR A 94 6.49 -11.60 5.89
C THR A 94 4.98 -11.77 5.73
N TRP A 95 4.36 -10.91 4.91
CA TRP A 95 2.91 -10.92 4.68
C TRP A 95 2.48 -11.78 3.48
N LEU A 96 3.39 -12.48 2.80
CA LEU A 96 3.09 -13.29 1.60
C LEU A 96 2.11 -14.46 1.84
N LEU A 97 1.92 -14.88 3.09
CA LEU A 97 0.85 -15.81 3.46
C LEU A 97 -0.56 -15.23 3.15
N ASN A 98 -0.68 -13.91 3.02
CA ASN A 98 -1.87 -13.18 2.64
C ASN A 98 -1.68 -12.48 1.28
N LYS A 99 -2.78 -12.14 0.60
CA LYS A 99 -2.71 -11.27 -0.59
C LYS A 99 -2.18 -9.89 -0.18
N THR A 100 -1.08 -9.47 -0.77
CA THR A 100 -0.33 -8.28 -0.39
C THR A 100 -0.21 -7.35 -1.58
N ILE A 101 -0.68 -6.11 -1.42
CA ILE A 101 -0.58 -5.04 -2.42
C ILE A 101 0.46 -4.03 -1.93
N VAL A 102 1.57 -3.94 -2.65
CA VAL A 102 2.60 -2.91 -2.44
C VAL A 102 2.32 -1.75 -3.40
N ILE A 103 2.17 -0.55 -2.85
CA ILE A 103 2.00 0.68 -3.63
C ILE A 103 3.35 1.39 -3.71
N ASP A 104 4.09 1.17 -4.80
CA ASP A 104 5.46 1.69 -5.01
C ASP A 104 5.44 2.96 -5.86
N THR A 105 6.08 4.02 -5.37
CA THR A 105 6.21 5.29 -6.11
C THR A 105 7.30 5.25 -7.17
N GLY A 106 8.11 4.18 -7.23
CA GLY A 106 9.19 4.04 -8.21
C GLY A 106 10.43 4.88 -7.90
N SER A 107 10.52 5.45 -6.68
CA SER A 107 11.65 6.25 -6.21
C SER A 107 13.02 5.56 -6.32
N VAL A 108 13.04 4.23 -6.21
CA VAL A 108 14.14 3.33 -6.64
C VAL A 108 13.55 1.94 -6.95
N LYS A 109 14.19 1.15 -7.81
CA LYS A 109 13.69 -0.16 -8.28
C LYS A 109 13.57 -1.17 -7.14
N LEU A 110 12.34 -1.58 -6.81
CA LEU A 110 12.08 -2.70 -5.89
C LEU A 110 12.30 -4.04 -6.61
N LYS A 111 12.93 -4.99 -5.92
CA LYS A 111 13.12 -6.37 -6.42
C LYS A 111 12.38 -7.32 -5.48
N PHE A 112 11.19 -7.73 -5.88
CA PHE A 112 10.44 -8.79 -5.21
C PHE A 112 10.61 -10.10 -5.98
N LYS A 113 10.64 -11.23 -5.26
CA LYS A 113 10.42 -12.53 -5.90
C LYS A 113 8.97 -12.57 -6.40
N SER A 114 8.76 -13.11 -7.59
CA SER A 114 7.41 -13.32 -8.11
C SER A 114 6.64 -14.21 -7.13
N HIS A 115 5.43 -13.80 -6.75
CA HIS A 115 4.60 -14.54 -5.81
C HIS A 115 3.12 -14.34 -6.17
N PRO A 116 2.28 -15.40 -6.17
CA PRO A 116 0.88 -15.30 -6.56
C PRO A 116 0.09 -14.32 -5.68
N ASN A 117 0.43 -14.27 -4.39
CA ASN A 117 -0.17 -13.37 -3.42
C ASN A 117 0.50 -11.99 -3.34
N LEU A 118 1.43 -11.63 -4.22
CA LEU A 118 2.06 -10.31 -4.20
C LEU A 118 1.73 -9.51 -5.46
N ARG A 119 1.33 -8.25 -5.27
CA ARG A 119 1.13 -7.30 -6.37
C ARG A 119 1.83 -6.00 -6.04
N VAL A 120 2.68 -5.54 -6.95
CA VAL A 120 3.37 -4.25 -6.86
C VAL A 120 2.77 -3.34 -7.92
N VAL A 121 2.25 -2.20 -7.51
CA VAL A 121 1.54 -1.26 -8.39
C VAL A 121 1.98 0.17 -8.11
N SER A 122 1.93 1.03 -9.14
CA SER A 122 2.10 2.46 -8.94
C SER A 122 0.87 3.08 -8.26
N PRO A 123 0.98 4.25 -7.60
CA PRO A 123 -0.16 4.95 -7.02
C PRO A 123 -1.28 5.19 -8.03
N ARG A 124 -0.92 5.55 -9.27
CA ARG A 124 -1.88 5.74 -10.37
C ARG A 124 -2.62 4.45 -10.68
N LYS A 125 -1.90 3.34 -10.90
CA LYS A 125 -2.54 2.06 -11.23
C LYS A 125 -3.43 1.57 -10.09
N PHE A 126 -3.01 1.76 -8.84
CA PHE A 126 -3.82 1.44 -7.68
C PHE A 126 -5.14 2.23 -7.66
N VAL A 127 -5.07 3.55 -7.86
CA VAL A 127 -6.23 4.45 -7.94
C VAL A 127 -7.19 4.03 -9.04
N GLU A 128 -6.68 3.83 -10.26
CA GLU A 128 -7.48 3.39 -11.41
C GLU A 128 -8.18 2.05 -11.12
N THR A 129 -7.45 1.08 -10.57
CA THR A 129 -7.97 -0.26 -10.27
C THR A 129 -9.06 -0.21 -9.19
N TYR A 130 -8.88 0.61 -8.14
CA TYR A 130 -9.91 0.77 -7.10
C TYR A 130 -11.15 1.52 -7.60
N GLU A 131 -11.00 2.52 -8.46
CA GLU A 131 -12.13 3.19 -9.11
C GLU A 131 -12.94 2.20 -9.96
N SER A 132 -12.27 1.36 -10.74
CA SER A 132 -12.94 0.26 -11.46
C SER A 132 -13.65 -0.70 -10.50
N ALA A 133 -13.04 -1.04 -9.36
CA ALA A 133 -13.69 -1.89 -8.35
C ALA A 133 -15.00 -1.27 -7.84
N LYS A 134 -15.01 0.04 -7.57
CA LYS A 134 -16.22 0.77 -7.15
C LYS A 134 -17.30 0.80 -8.25
N GLN A 135 -16.91 0.97 -9.51
CA GLN A 135 -17.85 0.94 -10.63
C GLN A 135 -18.47 -0.45 -10.79
N LEU A 136 -17.65 -1.50 -10.76
CA LEU A 136 -18.12 -2.88 -10.80
C LEU A 136 -19.01 -3.21 -9.60
N LYS A 137 -18.71 -2.70 -8.40
CA LYS A 137 -19.57 -2.89 -7.22
C LYS A 137 -21.00 -2.35 -7.41
N LYS A 138 -21.17 -1.29 -8.22
CA LYS A 138 -22.49 -0.74 -8.56
C LYS A 138 -23.25 -1.65 -9.54
N GLN A 139 -22.53 -2.32 -10.45
CA GLN A 139 -23.10 -3.24 -11.43
C GLN A 139 -23.42 -4.61 -10.79
N PHE A 140 -22.50 -5.15 -10.00
CA PHE A 140 -22.58 -6.45 -9.33
C PHE A 140 -22.93 -6.25 -7.85
N LYS A 141 -24.22 -6.07 -7.55
CA LYS A 141 -24.69 -5.77 -6.19
C LYS A 141 -24.45 -6.91 -5.21
N ASP A 142 -24.49 -8.16 -5.66
CA ASP A 142 -24.35 -9.35 -4.82
C ASP A 142 -22.89 -9.73 -4.51
N VAL A 143 -21.93 -9.11 -5.22
CA VAL A 143 -20.50 -9.35 -4.97
C VAL A 143 -19.98 -8.31 -3.98
N THR A 144 -19.26 -8.77 -2.95
CA THR A 144 -18.63 -7.89 -1.97
C THR A 144 -17.50 -7.07 -2.61
N LEU A 145 -17.28 -5.84 -2.13
CA LEU A 145 -16.22 -4.97 -2.67
C LEU A 145 -14.84 -5.63 -2.55
N ILE A 146 -14.58 -6.33 -1.43
CA ILE A 146 -13.31 -7.04 -1.23
C ILE A 146 -13.06 -8.10 -2.30
N ARG A 147 -14.08 -8.88 -2.70
CA ARG A 147 -13.93 -9.89 -3.77
C ARG A 147 -13.58 -9.26 -5.12
N ILE A 148 -14.18 -8.11 -5.43
CA ILE A 148 -13.88 -7.37 -6.67
C ILE A 148 -12.45 -6.81 -6.63
N VAL A 149 -12.04 -6.23 -5.50
CA VAL A 149 -10.66 -5.75 -5.31
C VAL A 149 -9.67 -6.91 -5.44
N GLU A 150 -9.90 -8.02 -4.74
CA GLU A 150 -9.09 -9.23 -4.84
C GLU A 150 -8.98 -9.71 -6.29
N PHE A 151 -10.09 -9.79 -7.01
CA PHE A 151 -10.11 -10.20 -8.41
C PHE A 151 -9.27 -9.26 -9.28
N LEU A 152 -9.54 -7.95 -9.23
CA LEU A 152 -8.86 -6.99 -10.10
C LEU A 152 -7.34 -6.90 -9.86
N PHE A 153 -6.88 -7.09 -8.62
CA PHE A 153 -5.45 -7.09 -8.33
C PHE A 153 -4.81 -8.47 -8.55
N PHE A 154 -5.50 -9.57 -8.27
CA PHE A 154 -4.88 -10.89 -8.17
C PHE A 154 -5.34 -11.94 -9.19
N ALA A 155 -6.35 -11.69 -10.03
CA ALA A 155 -6.88 -12.64 -11.03
C ALA A 155 -5.94 -12.97 -12.22
N GLU A 156 -4.63 -12.97 -11.96
CA GLU A 156 -3.55 -13.46 -12.82
C GLU A 156 -3.28 -12.71 -14.14
N LYS A 157 -1.98 -12.51 -14.41
CA LYS A 157 -1.43 -12.86 -15.72
C LYS A 157 -0.64 -14.13 -15.50
N SER A 158 -1.29 -15.28 -15.62
CA SER A 158 -0.62 -16.54 -15.91
C SER A 158 -0.09 -16.40 -17.33
N LYS A 159 1.22 -16.16 -17.42
CA LYS A 159 2.00 -16.29 -18.64
C LYS A 159 3.26 -17.05 -18.30
#